data_AF-A0A2S9E0M8-F1
#
_entry.id   AF-A0A2S9E0M8-F1
#
_cell.length_a   1.000
_cell.length_b   1.000
_cell.length_c   1.000
_cell.angle_alpha   90.00
_cell.angle_beta   90.00
_cell.angle_gamma   90.00
#
_symmetry.space_group_name_H-M   'P 1'
#
loop_
_entity.id
_entity.type
_entity.pdbx_description
1 polymer ?
#
loop_
_entity_poly.entity_id
_entity_poly.type
_entity_poly.pdbx_seq_one_letter_code
_entity_poly.pdbx_strand_id
1 'polypeptide(L)'
;MSNASHIAHIEHELDGFHQSLALYRQQMNAWYARALDSVSHALDMPSLLGMDRVLRVGDSQQSVSMTDADFSVAALCSQGGELKIESQFESVYDVPIGNIPVEVIRLDDGSSSVIMLDEHGKGSHFCAAGGRYQVRVQGGVSAEQVDALFASYAGLTADLEQWLREQWTGFKPHWQQSTASAIGSGLLAGSWAALREVWESIKRVQAILDDPLKFVEELGAQAANLAQIATDAPKVMEQAMLLASDEAALFLMLRTAMLWLDALPPSALAEVAAGMVVSLLIDLVIALVLTIALPAAGVAYLGVRLARYGAQILDAAVGFVRGLLGILTKFMQAVDRYKAVAVRGVVGGLKQGTMQMRWKARQNATLKQKEPVDDVAVSGKNPKGDPAAPADKTATNGCPVSMVTGEELLTLVDGSLDGILPFEWTRLYRTSAVEID
;
A
#
# COMPACT_ATOMS: atom_id res chain seq x y z
N MET A 1 -11.39 -19.52 19.27
CA MET A 1 -12.61 -19.51 18.43
C MET A 1 -13.00 -20.95 18.11
N SER A 2 -14.29 -21.25 17.95
CA SER A 2 -14.72 -22.56 17.43
C SER A 2 -14.56 -22.59 15.90
N ASN A 3 -14.50 -23.78 15.30
CA ASN A 3 -14.36 -23.90 13.84
C ASN A 3 -15.57 -23.32 13.10
N ALA A 4 -16.77 -23.44 13.68
CA ALA A 4 -17.97 -22.81 13.15
C ALA A 4 -17.88 -21.28 13.20
N SER A 5 -17.37 -20.68 14.28
CA SER A 5 -17.17 -19.22 14.34
C SER A 5 -16.08 -18.74 13.39
N HIS A 6 -15.04 -19.56 13.15
CA HIS A 6 -13.98 -19.25 12.19
C HIS A 6 -14.49 -19.28 10.75
N ILE A 7 -15.24 -20.32 10.37
CA ILE A 7 -15.88 -20.42 9.05
C ILE A 7 -16.77 -19.19 8.79
N ALA A 8 -17.62 -18.82 9.76
CA ALA A 8 -18.49 -17.66 9.63
C ALA A 8 -17.70 -16.34 9.51
N HIS A 9 -16.57 -16.22 10.20
CA HIS A 9 -15.68 -15.06 10.07
C HIS A 9 -15.09 -14.97 8.66
N ILE A 10 -14.50 -16.05 8.13
CA ILE A 10 -13.94 -16.06 6.78
C ILE A 10 -15.00 -15.74 5.72
N GLU A 11 -16.21 -16.30 5.84
CA GLU A 11 -17.31 -16.00 4.92
C GLU A 11 -17.72 -14.52 4.98
N HIS A 12 -17.81 -13.94 6.18
CA HIS A 12 -18.08 -12.52 6.34
C HIS A 12 -16.99 -11.63 5.71
N GLU A 13 -15.72 -11.97 5.92
CA GLU A 13 -14.59 -11.23 5.37
C GLU A 13 -14.52 -11.32 3.83
N LEU A 14 -14.85 -12.48 3.25
CA LEU A 14 -14.97 -12.67 1.80
C LEU A 14 -16.12 -11.84 1.22
N ASP A 15 -17.28 -11.83 1.88
CA ASP A 15 -18.43 -11.02 1.46
C ASP A 15 -18.16 -9.52 1.53
N GLY A 16 -17.33 -9.08 2.49
CA GLY A 16 -16.88 -7.69 2.61
C GLY A 16 -15.68 -7.32 1.73
N PHE A 17 -15.05 -8.26 1.01
CA PHE A 17 -13.76 -8.02 0.34
C PHE A 17 -13.83 -6.90 -0.71
N HIS A 18 -14.95 -6.77 -1.43
CA HIS A 18 -15.20 -5.69 -2.39
C HIS A 18 -15.09 -4.27 -1.78
N GLN A 19 -15.21 -4.13 -0.46
CA GLN A 19 -15.12 -2.86 0.26
C GLN A 19 -13.68 -2.49 0.65
N SER A 20 -12.69 -3.34 0.36
CA SER A 20 -11.30 -3.15 0.78
C SER A 20 -10.74 -1.78 0.36
N LEU A 21 -11.02 -1.33 -0.87
CA LEU A 21 -10.58 0.00 -1.34
C LEU A 21 -11.31 1.15 -0.64
N ALA A 22 -12.58 0.96 -0.27
CA ALA A 22 -13.32 1.97 0.49
C ALA A 22 -12.78 2.10 1.91
N LEU A 23 -12.42 0.98 2.55
CA LEU A 23 -11.75 0.94 3.85
C LEU A 23 -10.38 1.63 3.79
N TYR A 24 -9.56 1.30 2.78
CA TYR A 24 -8.30 1.98 2.53
C TYR A 24 -8.49 3.50 2.37
N ARG A 25 -9.47 3.92 1.56
CA ARG A 25 -9.76 5.34 1.33
C ARG A 25 -10.24 6.05 2.59
N GLN A 26 -11.08 5.43 3.42
CA GLN A 26 -11.52 6.03 4.69
C GLN A 26 -10.35 6.22 5.66
N GLN A 27 -9.46 5.22 5.76
CA GLN A 27 -8.27 5.28 6.61
C GLN A 27 -7.29 6.36 6.14
N MET A 28 -7.14 6.53 4.82
CA MET A 28 -6.34 7.59 4.21
C MET A 28 -6.99 8.98 4.27
N ASN A 29 -8.31 9.09 4.13
CA ASN A 29 -9.03 10.37 4.20
C ASN A 29 -8.91 11.04 5.58
N ALA A 30 -8.78 10.27 6.66
CA ALA A 30 -8.50 10.80 8.00
C ALA A 30 -7.11 11.47 8.13
N TRP A 31 -6.20 11.19 7.18
CA TRP A 31 -4.92 11.87 7.03
C TRP A 31 -5.04 13.08 6.10
N TYR A 32 -5.66 12.93 4.93
CA TYR A 32 -5.85 14.01 3.97
C TYR A 32 -6.69 15.17 4.51
N ALA A 33 -7.73 14.89 5.29
CA ALA A 33 -8.55 15.94 5.91
C ALA A 33 -7.75 16.82 6.90
N ARG A 34 -6.73 16.27 7.57
CA ARG A 34 -5.84 17.06 8.44
C ARG A 34 -4.77 17.84 7.66
N ALA A 35 -4.36 17.36 6.49
CA ALA A 35 -3.48 18.11 5.60
C ALA A 35 -4.23 19.26 4.90
N LEU A 36 -5.50 19.05 4.55
CA LEU A 36 -6.39 20.03 3.94
C LEU A 36 -6.78 21.20 4.87
N ASP A 37 -6.80 21.00 6.19
CA ASP A 37 -6.97 22.09 7.16
C ASP A 37 -5.80 23.09 7.18
N SER A 38 -4.70 22.80 6.46
CA SER A 38 -3.53 23.68 6.38
C SER A 38 -3.27 24.32 5.01
N VAL A 39 -3.96 23.97 3.92
CA VAL A 39 -3.71 24.57 2.59
C VAL A 39 -4.95 24.55 1.66
N SER A 40 -5.27 25.73 1.12
CA SER A 40 -6.44 26.06 0.27
C SER A 40 -6.36 25.60 -1.21
N HIS A 41 -5.74 24.47 -1.56
CA HIS A 41 -5.56 24.06 -2.95
C HIS A 41 -6.24 22.71 -3.27
N ALA A 42 -7.54 22.77 -3.52
CA ALA A 42 -8.42 21.61 -3.74
C ALA A 42 -8.33 20.96 -5.15
N LEU A 43 -7.27 21.21 -5.93
CA LEU A 43 -7.16 20.67 -7.29
C LEU A 43 -5.89 19.85 -7.59
N ASP A 44 -4.94 19.78 -6.67
CA ASP A 44 -3.78 18.87 -6.81
C ASP A 44 -3.96 17.66 -5.88
N MET A 45 -4.70 16.66 -6.34
CA MET A 45 -4.69 15.33 -5.69
C MET A 45 -3.28 14.73 -5.85
N PRO A 46 -2.59 14.38 -4.75
CA PRO A 46 -1.29 13.71 -4.82
C PRO A 46 -1.39 12.43 -5.64
N SER A 47 -0.30 12.09 -6.34
CA SER A 47 -0.22 10.84 -7.07
C SER A 47 -0.59 9.66 -6.15
N LEU A 48 -1.56 8.86 -6.59
CA LEU A 48 -1.96 7.62 -5.91
C LEU A 48 -0.83 6.58 -5.88
N LEU A 49 0.23 6.75 -6.70
CA LEU A 49 1.41 5.88 -6.73
C LEU A 49 2.63 6.47 -6.00
N GLY A 50 2.45 7.54 -5.22
CA GLY A 50 3.51 8.08 -4.37
C GLY A 50 4.85 8.29 -5.08
N MET A 51 4.92 8.69 -6.34
CA MET A 51 6.23 8.90 -6.98
C MET A 51 6.73 10.32 -6.70
N ASP A 52 7.90 10.44 -6.06
CA ASP A 52 8.55 11.72 -5.77
C ASP A 52 9.52 12.15 -6.87
N ARG A 53 9.74 13.47 -6.92
CA ARG A 53 10.77 14.12 -7.72
C ARG A 53 12.12 13.97 -7.04
N VAL A 54 13.13 13.52 -7.79
CA VAL A 54 14.53 13.59 -7.36
C VAL A 54 15.28 14.57 -8.25
N LEU A 55 15.74 15.66 -7.65
CA LEU A 55 16.58 16.66 -8.31
C LEU A 55 18.05 16.31 -8.04
N ARG A 56 18.84 16.21 -9.10
CA ARG A 56 20.31 16.22 -9.02
C ARG A 56 20.82 17.57 -9.51
N VAL A 57 21.37 18.36 -8.58
CA VAL A 57 22.11 19.59 -8.89
C VAL A 57 23.54 19.36 -8.41
N GLY A 58 24.47 19.09 -9.34
CA GLY A 58 25.83 18.70 -9.00
C GLY A 58 25.92 17.33 -8.30
N ASP A 59 26.81 17.20 -7.32
CA ASP A 59 27.03 15.96 -6.54
C ASP A 59 26.06 15.78 -5.36
N SER A 60 25.11 16.72 -5.16
CA SER A 60 24.10 16.64 -4.10
C SER A 60 22.75 16.13 -4.62
N GLN A 61 22.20 15.12 -3.94
CA GLN A 61 20.87 14.54 -4.17
C GLN A 61 19.88 15.12 -3.16
N GLN A 62 18.78 15.72 -3.63
CA GLN A 62 17.69 16.19 -2.77
C GLN A 62 16.35 15.69 -3.32
N SER A 63 15.59 14.95 -2.51
CA SER A 63 14.20 14.57 -2.79
C SER A 63 13.28 15.75 -2.45
N VAL A 64 12.37 16.09 -3.35
CA VAL A 64 11.45 17.23 -3.18
C VAL A 64 10.01 16.77 -3.40
N SER A 65 9.12 17.22 -2.51
CA SER A 65 7.72 16.79 -2.45
C SER A 65 6.89 17.44 -3.56
N MET A 66 5.80 16.77 -3.98
CA MET A 66 4.77 17.34 -4.88
C MET A 66 4.12 18.62 -4.33
N THR A 67 4.14 18.81 -3.01
CA THR A 67 3.56 19.98 -2.31
C THR A 67 4.45 21.22 -2.31
N ASP A 68 5.71 21.11 -2.75
CA ASP A 68 6.63 22.24 -2.80
C ASP A 68 6.41 23.04 -4.09
N ALA A 69 5.37 23.89 -4.08
CA ALA A 69 4.97 24.75 -5.19
C ALA A 69 6.06 25.77 -5.60
N ASP A 70 7.06 26.01 -4.75
CA ASP A 70 8.04 27.09 -4.91
C ASP A 70 9.35 26.69 -5.61
N PHE A 71 9.54 25.41 -5.97
CA PHE A 71 10.75 24.96 -6.68
C PHE A 71 10.49 24.64 -8.15
N SER A 72 10.62 25.67 -9.00
CA SER A 72 10.61 25.55 -10.46
C SER A 72 12.04 25.40 -10.99
N VAL A 73 12.42 24.20 -11.41
CA VAL A 73 13.70 24.01 -12.12
C VAL A 73 13.49 24.29 -13.60
N ALA A 74 14.08 25.38 -14.07
CA ALA A 74 14.07 25.78 -15.47
C ALA A 74 15.32 25.27 -16.19
N ALA A 75 15.12 24.60 -17.33
CA ALA A 75 16.18 24.27 -18.27
C ALA A 75 16.48 25.47 -19.16
N LEU A 76 17.76 25.83 -19.30
CA LEU A 76 18.21 26.85 -20.25
C LEU A 76 18.61 26.18 -21.58
N CYS A 77 17.97 26.57 -22.68
CA CYS A 77 18.34 26.12 -24.02
C CYS A 77 19.49 26.98 -24.57
N SER A 78 20.75 26.54 -24.39
CA SER A 78 21.93 27.40 -24.63
C SER A 78 22.22 27.77 -26.09
N GLN A 79 22.02 26.86 -27.05
CA GLN A 79 22.32 27.10 -28.47
C GLN A 79 21.09 27.19 -29.39
N GLY A 80 19.88 26.96 -28.85
CA GLY A 80 18.69 26.75 -29.68
C GLY A 80 18.73 25.37 -30.38
N GLY A 81 17.58 24.81 -30.74
CA GLY A 81 17.48 23.50 -31.38
C GLY A 81 16.58 22.55 -30.62
N GLU A 82 17.01 21.32 -30.41
CA GLU A 82 16.18 20.26 -29.83
C GLU A 82 16.46 20.07 -28.34
N LEU A 83 15.48 20.39 -27.48
CA LEU A 83 15.46 20.03 -26.08
C LEU A 83 15.05 18.56 -25.96
N LYS A 84 16.01 17.69 -25.64
CA LYS A 84 15.76 16.27 -25.39
C LYS A 84 15.19 16.08 -23.99
N ILE A 85 14.18 15.23 -23.86
CA ILE A 85 13.50 14.91 -22.61
C ILE A 85 13.57 13.40 -22.41
N GLU A 86 13.98 12.97 -21.23
CA GLU A 86 14.07 11.56 -20.84
C GLU A 86 13.35 11.33 -19.52
N SER A 87 12.68 10.19 -19.38
CA SER A 87 11.91 9.77 -18.21
C SER A 87 12.31 8.37 -17.78
N GLN A 88 12.76 8.21 -16.54
CA GLN A 88 13.25 6.93 -16.03
C GLN A 88 13.18 6.86 -14.50
N PHE A 89 13.13 5.65 -13.95
CA PHE A 89 13.24 5.45 -12.51
C PHE A 89 14.62 5.84 -11.98
N GLU A 90 14.67 6.24 -10.71
CA GLU A 90 15.92 6.34 -9.96
C GLU A 90 16.29 4.95 -9.45
N SER A 91 17.07 4.22 -10.24
CA SER A 91 17.66 2.93 -9.83
C SER A 91 19.12 2.84 -10.29
N VAL A 92 19.81 1.75 -9.92
CA VAL A 92 21.17 1.48 -10.46
C VAL A 92 21.12 1.20 -11.96
N TYR A 93 19.97 0.80 -12.48
CA TYR A 93 19.70 0.51 -13.87
C TYR A 93 18.88 1.64 -14.52
N ASP A 94 19.07 1.86 -15.82
CA ASP A 94 18.27 2.84 -16.56
C ASP A 94 16.94 2.19 -16.99
N VAL A 95 15.95 2.19 -16.08
CA VAL A 95 14.60 1.69 -16.33
C VAL A 95 13.72 2.85 -16.83
N PRO A 96 13.39 2.92 -18.13
CA PRO A 96 12.61 4.01 -18.70
C PRO A 96 11.15 3.97 -18.24
N ILE A 97 10.54 5.15 -18.18
CA ILE A 97 9.08 5.29 -18.01
C ILE A 97 8.52 6.00 -19.24
N GLY A 98 8.02 5.20 -20.18
CA GLY A 98 7.53 5.64 -21.49
C GLY A 98 6.03 5.93 -21.56
N ASN A 99 5.52 6.34 -22.72
CA ASN A 99 4.07 6.54 -22.98
C ASN A 99 3.39 7.52 -22.01
N ILE A 100 4.09 8.59 -21.62
CA ILE A 100 3.59 9.62 -20.71
C ILE A 100 3.49 10.95 -21.46
N PRO A 101 2.36 11.68 -21.34
CA PRO A 101 2.24 13.03 -21.88
C PRO A 101 3.01 14.02 -21.03
N VAL A 102 3.84 14.82 -21.68
CA VAL A 102 4.71 15.80 -21.06
C VAL A 102 4.44 17.16 -21.66
N GLU A 103 4.13 18.14 -20.82
CA GLU A 103 3.99 19.52 -21.22
C GLU A 103 5.30 20.29 -21.02
N VAL A 104 5.75 20.89 -22.11
CA VAL A 104 6.90 21.79 -22.15
C VAL A 104 6.37 23.21 -22.16
N ILE A 105 6.67 23.97 -21.11
CA ILE A 105 6.26 25.36 -20.90
C ILE A 105 7.47 26.25 -21.09
N ARG A 106 7.36 27.27 -21.92
CA ARG A 106 8.33 28.36 -21.98
C ARG A 106 8.01 29.35 -20.86
N LEU A 107 8.95 29.58 -19.96
CA LEU A 107 8.76 30.46 -18.81
C LEU A 107 8.72 31.95 -19.17
N ASP A 108 9.24 32.30 -20.35
CA ASP A 108 9.36 33.70 -20.76
C ASP A 108 8.03 34.30 -21.26
N ASP A 109 7.15 33.48 -21.84
CA ASP A 109 5.84 33.91 -22.38
C ASP A 109 4.65 33.04 -21.91
N GLY A 110 4.92 31.97 -21.16
CA GLY A 110 3.89 31.04 -20.67
C GLY A 110 3.32 30.11 -21.75
N SER A 111 3.85 30.13 -22.98
CA SER A 111 3.42 29.21 -24.04
C SER A 111 3.75 27.77 -23.66
N SER A 112 2.83 26.84 -23.96
CA SER A 112 3.03 25.43 -23.66
C SER A 112 2.66 24.51 -24.82
N SER A 113 3.30 23.35 -24.86
CA SER A 113 3.03 22.29 -25.83
C SER A 113 3.13 20.93 -25.15
N VAL A 114 2.24 20.01 -25.52
CA VAL A 114 2.26 18.64 -25.01
C VAL A 114 2.93 17.72 -26.02
N ILE A 115 3.93 16.98 -25.58
CA ILE A 115 4.59 15.92 -26.32
C ILE A 115 4.29 14.57 -25.65
N MET A 116 4.21 13.50 -26.43
CA MET A 116 4.13 12.14 -25.88
C MET A 116 5.53 11.55 -25.87
N LEU A 117 5.98 11.04 -24.73
CA LEU A 117 7.22 10.26 -24.67
C LEU A 117 7.01 8.89 -25.33
N ASP A 118 8.04 8.38 -26.00
CA ASP A 118 8.05 7.04 -26.58
C ASP A 118 8.09 5.94 -25.50
N GLU A 119 8.07 4.67 -25.91
CA GLU A 119 8.14 3.52 -25.00
C GLU A 119 9.44 3.46 -24.18
N HIS A 120 10.49 4.17 -24.59
CA HIS A 120 11.77 4.28 -23.89
C HIS A 120 11.84 5.53 -23.02
N GLY A 121 10.73 6.23 -22.81
CA GLY A 121 10.68 7.45 -21.99
C GLY A 121 11.38 8.64 -22.64
N LYS A 122 11.59 8.63 -23.96
CA LYS A 122 12.30 9.71 -24.67
C LYS A 122 11.35 10.55 -25.49
N GLY A 123 11.65 11.84 -25.57
CA GLY A 123 10.93 12.78 -26.40
C GLY A 123 11.77 14.01 -26.68
N SER A 124 11.28 14.87 -27.56
CA SER A 124 11.99 16.08 -27.91
C SER A 124 11.06 17.24 -28.23
N HIS A 125 11.56 18.45 -27.96
CA HIS A 125 10.83 19.70 -28.21
C HIS A 125 11.77 20.76 -28.78
N PHE A 126 11.31 21.54 -29.75
CA PHE A 126 12.11 22.61 -30.33
C PHE A 126 12.20 23.82 -29.37
N CYS A 127 13.41 24.17 -28.94
CA CYS A 127 13.68 25.29 -28.05
C CYS A 127 14.44 26.43 -28.74
N ALA A 128 14.12 27.66 -28.37
CA ALA A 128 14.83 28.85 -28.82
C ALA A 128 16.10 29.06 -27.99
N ALA A 129 17.16 29.56 -28.63
CA ALA A 129 18.40 29.90 -27.96
C ALA A 129 18.16 30.93 -26.84
N GLY A 130 18.71 30.67 -25.66
CA GLY A 130 18.55 31.48 -24.45
C GLY A 130 17.20 31.32 -23.76
N GLY A 131 16.25 30.56 -24.31
CA GLY A 131 14.92 30.38 -23.72
C GLY A 131 14.96 29.50 -22.47
N ARG A 132 14.11 29.84 -21.50
CA ARG A 132 13.92 29.04 -20.28
C ARG A 132 12.68 28.18 -20.41
N TYR A 133 12.85 26.88 -20.18
CA TYR A 133 11.80 25.89 -20.34
C TYR A 133 11.59 25.11 -19.04
N GLN A 134 10.33 24.85 -18.73
CA GLN A 134 9.90 23.99 -17.66
C GLN A 134 9.18 22.80 -18.27
N VAL A 135 9.53 21.60 -17.83
CA VAL A 135 8.87 20.38 -18.28
C VAL A 135 8.05 19.84 -17.11
N ARG A 136 6.77 19.56 -17.37
CA ARG A 136 5.87 18.96 -16.40
C ARG A 136 5.12 17.81 -17.04
N VAL A 137 4.96 16.71 -16.32
CA VAL A 137 3.96 15.71 -16.70
C VAL A 137 2.61 16.30 -16.32
N GLN A 138 1.71 16.53 -17.30
CA GLN A 138 0.53 17.39 -17.10
C GLN A 138 -0.33 16.94 -15.91
N GLY A 139 -0.67 17.92 -15.05
CA GLY A 139 -1.44 17.75 -13.81
C GLY A 139 -2.95 17.95 -13.94
N GLY A 140 -3.52 17.83 -15.15
CA GLY A 140 -4.98 17.85 -15.36
C GLY A 140 -5.50 16.45 -15.65
N VAL A 141 -6.10 15.81 -14.67
CA VAL A 141 -6.70 14.47 -14.86
C VAL A 141 -8.10 14.65 -15.42
N SER A 142 -8.42 14.00 -16.55
CA SER A 142 -9.82 13.93 -16.95
C SER A 142 -10.59 13.03 -15.99
N ALA A 143 -11.89 13.28 -15.81
CA ALA A 143 -12.75 12.38 -15.03
C ALA A 143 -12.68 10.94 -15.58
N GLU A 144 -12.63 10.79 -16.91
CA GLU A 144 -12.49 9.50 -17.59
C GLU A 144 -11.21 8.75 -17.21
N GLN A 145 -10.09 9.46 -17.04
CA GLN A 145 -8.82 8.88 -16.61
C GLN A 145 -8.86 8.41 -15.15
N VAL A 146 -9.54 9.17 -14.28
CA VAL A 146 -9.77 8.77 -12.88
C VAL A 146 -10.69 7.55 -12.81
N ASP A 147 -11.77 7.54 -13.60
CA ASP A 147 -12.72 6.42 -13.65
C ASP A 147 -12.06 5.15 -14.20
N ALA A 148 -11.22 5.28 -15.24
CA ALA A 148 -10.45 4.16 -15.76
C ALA A 148 -9.48 3.56 -14.72
N LEU A 149 -8.84 4.41 -13.91
CA LEU A 149 -8.00 3.98 -12.80
C LEU A 149 -8.82 3.19 -11.76
N PHE A 150 -9.93 3.74 -11.27
CA PHE A 150 -10.77 3.04 -10.30
C PHE A 150 -11.41 1.77 -10.86
N ALA A 151 -11.76 1.74 -12.14
CA ALA A 151 -12.23 0.53 -12.82
C ALA A 151 -11.15 -0.56 -12.85
N SER A 152 -9.88 -0.20 -13.02
CA SER A 152 -8.77 -1.16 -12.97
C SER A 152 -8.62 -1.80 -11.59
N TYR A 153 -8.75 -1.02 -10.51
CA TYR A 153 -8.74 -1.54 -9.14
C TYR A 153 -9.99 -2.34 -8.79
N ALA A 154 -11.16 -1.94 -9.30
CA ALA A 154 -12.38 -2.72 -9.15
C ALA A 154 -12.25 -4.09 -9.82
N GLY A 155 -11.68 -4.13 -11.03
CA GLY A 155 -11.36 -5.38 -11.74
C GLY A 155 -10.39 -6.27 -10.96
N LEU A 156 -9.29 -5.68 -10.45
CA LEU A 156 -8.35 -6.40 -9.59
C LEU A 156 -9.03 -6.95 -8.33
N THR A 157 -9.86 -6.13 -7.66
CA THR A 157 -10.57 -6.52 -6.45
C THR A 157 -11.51 -7.71 -6.71
N ALA A 158 -12.25 -7.67 -7.81
CA ALA A 158 -13.15 -8.76 -8.20
C ALA A 158 -12.40 -10.05 -8.53
N ASP A 159 -11.32 -9.97 -9.30
CA ASP A 159 -10.49 -11.14 -9.64
C ASP A 159 -9.86 -11.77 -8.37
N LEU A 160 -9.38 -10.94 -7.43
CA LEU A 160 -8.83 -11.39 -6.14
C LEU A 160 -9.88 -12.02 -5.23
N GLU A 161 -11.08 -11.43 -5.15
CA GLU A 161 -12.20 -12.00 -4.38
C GLU A 161 -12.60 -13.37 -4.94
N GLN A 162 -12.76 -13.47 -6.26
CA GLN A 162 -13.11 -14.72 -6.90
C GLN A 162 -12.06 -15.80 -6.60
N TRP A 163 -10.78 -15.47 -6.75
CA TRP A 163 -9.68 -16.38 -6.45
C TRP A 163 -9.70 -16.86 -4.99
N LEU A 164 -9.92 -15.95 -4.04
CA LEU A 164 -10.04 -16.31 -2.62
C LEU A 164 -11.23 -17.23 -2.34
N ARG A 165 -12.38 -17.00 -2.99
CA ARG A 165 -13.56 -17.87 -2.87
C ARG A 165 -13.31 -19.27 -3.44
N GLU A 166 -12.58 -19.36 -4.54
CA GLU A 166 -12.15 -20.63 -5.13
C GLU A 166 -11.22 -21.38 -4.16
N GLN A 167 -10.24 -20.70 -3.55
CA GLN A 167 -9.39 -21.30 -2.50
C GLN A 167 -10.21 -21.77 -1.29
N TRP A 168 -11.13 -20.92 -0.82
CA TRP A 168 -11.98 -21.23 0.34
C TRP A 168 -12.86 -22.45 0.12
N THR A 169 -13.33 -22.67 -1.12
CA THR A 169 -14.09 -23.88 -1.47
C THR A 169 -13.28 -25.16 -1.20
N GLY A 170 -11.97 -25.13 -1.44
CA GLY A 170 -11.05 -26.22 -1.11
C GLY A 170 -10.71 -26.31 0.39
N PHE A 171 -10.62 -25.18 1.10
CA PHE A 171 -10.21 -25.15 2.51
C PHE A 171 -11.35 -25.43 3.49
N LYS A 172 -12.57 -24.98 3.20
CA LYS A 172 -13.74 -25.08 4.08
C LYS A 172 -14.03 -26.51 4.57
N PRO A 173 -13.96 -27.57 3.73
CA PRO A 173 -14.18 -28.94 4.20
C PRO A 173 -13.20 -29.38 5.29
N HIS A 174 -11.94 -28.94 5.23
CA HIS A 174 -10.94 -29.25 6.25
C HIS A 174 -11.29 -28.62 7.60
N TRP A 175 -11.81 -27.40 7.60
CA TRP A 175 -12.27 -26.72 8.81
C TRP A 175 -13.50 -27.37 9.44
N GLN A 176 -14.42 -27.89 8.62
CA GLN A 176 -15.60 -28.61 9.10
C GLN A 176 -15.26 -29.94 9.77
N GLN A 177 -14.22 -30.62 9.29
CA GLN A 177 -13.79 -31.93 9.79
C GLN A 177 -12.73 -31.84 10.89
N SER A 178 -12.08 -30.69 11.02
CA SER A 178 -11.03 -30.46 12.01
C SER A 178 -11.60 -30.45 13.43
N THR A 179 -10.89 -31.11 14.36
CA THR A 179 -11.08 -31.00 15.80
C THR A 179 -10.14 -29.97 16.43
N ALA A 180 -9.18 -29.45 15.66
CA ALA A 180 -8.30 -28.39 16.13
C ALA A 180 -9.15 -27.14 16.39
N SER A 181 -8.97 -26.50 17.53
CA SER A 181 -9.44 -25.13 17.70
C SER A 181 -8.70 -24.25 16.70
N ALA A 182 -9.41 -23.40 15.96
CA ALA A 182 -8.77 -22.33 15.21
C ALA A 182 -7.75 -21.68 16.15
N ILE A 183 -6.47 -21.75 15.78
CA ILE A 183 -5.47 -20.83 16.32
C ILE A 183 -6.05 -19.49 15.91
N GLY A 184 -6.75 -18.84 16.85
CA GLY A 184 -7.27 -17.51 16.62
C GLY A 184 -6.02 -16.69 16.38
N SER A 185 -5.77 -16.37 15.12
CA SER A 185 -4.78 -15.41 14.68
C SER A 185 -5.27 -14.03 15.14
N GLY A 186 -5.47 -13.84 16.45
CA GLY A 186 -5.61 -12.52 17.07
C GLY A 186 -4.44 -11.60 16.72
N LEU A 187 -3.36 -12.17 16.17
CA LEU A 187 -2.25 -11.48 15.52
C LEU A 187 -2.64 -10.73 14.23
N LEU A 188 -3.52 -11.29 13.39
CA LEU A 188 -4.00 -10.69 12.13
C LEU A 188 -5.32 -9.93 12.30
N ALA A 189 -6.18 -10.37 13.21
CA ALA A 189 -7.48 -9.74 13.48
C ALA A 189 -7.41 -8.49 14.39
N GLY A 190 -6.28 -8.21 15.05
CA GLY A 190 -6.20 -7.16 16.09
C GLY A 190 -5.08 -6.13 15.91
N SER A 191 -3.83 -6.54 15.68
CA SER A 191 -2.74 -5.58 15.83
C SER A 191 -2.52 -4.70 14.59
N TRP A 192 -3.13 -3.50 14.59
CA TRP A 192 -2.79 -2.41 13.65
C TRP A 192 -1.28 -2.12 13.63
N ALA A 193 -0.56 -2.41 14.73
CA ALA A 193 0.90 -2.37 14.79
C ALA A 193 1.58 -3.34 13.81
N ALA A 194 1.09 -4.58 13.66
CA ALA A 194 1.64 -5.54 12.68
C ALA A 194 1.36 -5.09 11.25
N LEU A 195 0.18 -4.53 10.95
CA LEU A 195 -0.11 -3.96 9.62
C LEU A 195 0.84 -2.80 9.27
N ARG A 196 1.21 -1.96 10.25
CA ARG A 196 2.22 -0.91 10.06
C ARG A 196 3.60 -1.47 9.76
N GLU A 197 4.03 -2.48 10.52
CA GLU A 197 5.33 -3.14 10.30
C GLU A 197 5.40 -3.78 8.91
N VAL A 198 4.30 -4.40 8.47
CA VAL A 198 4.19 -4.99 7.14
C VAL A 198 4.30 -3.91 6.06
N TRP A 199 3.57 -2.80 6.22
CA TRP A 199 3.58 -1.68 5.27
C TRP A 199 4.96 -1.01 5.14
N GLU A 200 5.64 -0.81 6.27
CA GLU A 200 7.02 -0.32 6.29
C GLU A 200 7.99 -1.32 5.64
N SER A 201 7.75 -2.62 5.81
CA SER A 201 8.56 -3.67 5.20
C SER A 201 8.36 -3.79 3.69
N ILE A 202 7.24 -3.33 3.14
CA ILE A 202 7.02 -3.25 1.68
C ILE A 202 8.05 -2.31 1.01
N LYS A 203 8.67 -1.35 1.74
CA LYS A 203 9.82 -0.57 1.23
C LYS A 203 10.98 -1.45 0.77
N ARG A 204 11.10 -2.65 1.32
CA ARG A 204 12.11 -3.64 0.91
C ARG A 204 11.93 -4.09 -0.53
N VAL A 205 10.69 -4.15 -1.03
CA VAL A 205 10.42 -4.52 -2.44
C VAL A 205 11.10 -3.53 -3.38
N GLN A 206 10.91 -2.24 -3.14
CA GLN A 206 11.54 -1.18 -3.96
C GLN A 206 13.05 -1.27 -3.87
N ALA A 207 13.62 -1.44 -2.67
CA ALA A 207 15.06 -1.59 -2.49
C ALA A 207 15.63 -2.81 -3.26
N ILE A 208 14.91 -3.94 -3.27
CA ILE A 208 15.30 -5.13 -4.03
C ILE A 208 15.27 -4.87 -5.53
N LEU A 209 14.23 -4.21 -6.05
CA LEU A 209 14.13 -3.89 -7.49
C LEU A 209 15.14 -2.83 -7.92
N ASP A 210 15.47 -1.88 -7.05
CA ASP A 210 16.43 -0.80 -7.31
C ASP A 210 17.86 -1.31 -7.49
N ASP A 211 18.25 -2.30 -6.67
CA ASP A 211 19.57 -2.94 -6.69
C ASP A 211 19.51 -4.41 -6.25
N PRO A 212 19.08 -5.34 -7.14
CA PRO A 212 18.91 -6.75 -6.82
C PRO A 212 20.18 -7.42 -6.28
N LEU A 213 21.36 -6.94 -6.69
CA LEU A 213 22.64 -7.52 -6.34
C LEU A 213 23.03 -7.27 -4.88
N LYS A 214 22.41 -6.31 -4.20
CA LYS A 214 22.55 -6.16 -2.74
C LYS A 214 21.80 -7.22 -1.94
N PHE A 215 20.87 -7.94 -2.57
CA PHE A 215 19.97 -8.90 -1.92
C PHE A 215 20.22 -10.34 -2.38
N VAL A 216 21.45 -10.66 -2.77
CA VAL A 216 21.85 -12.02 -3.21
C VAL A 216 21.61 -13.08 -2.12
N GLU A 217 21.73 -12.73 -0.84
CA GLU A 217 21.43 -13.67 0.26
C GLU A 217 19.94 -14.05 0.31
N GLU A 218 19.04 -13.15 -0.09
CA GLU A 218 17.59 -13.37 -0.06
C GLU A 218 17.07 -13.96 -1.38
N LEU A 219 17.71 -13.64 -2.51
CA LEU A 219 17.28 -14.06 -3.85
C LEU A 219 18.10 -15.23 -4.42
N GLY A 220 19.26 -15.54 -3.83
CA GLY A 220 20.22 -16.49 -4.37
C GLY A 220 20.66 -16.11 -5.80
N ALA A 221 20.72 -17.11 -6.68
CA ALA A 221 21.09 -16.92 -8.09
C ALA A 221 20.12 -16.00 -8.86
N GLN A 222 18.89 -15.80 -8.37
CA GLN A 222 17.92 -14.95 -9.04
C GLN A 222 18.22 -13.46 -8.92
N ALA A 223 19.09 -13.03 -7.99
CA ALA A 223 19.54 -11.63 -7.94
C ALA A 223 20.19 -11.19 -9.26
N ALA A 224 21.05 -12.05 -9.81
CA ALA A 224 21.71 -11.79 -11.09
C ALA A 224 20.72 -11.81 -12.27
N ASN A 225 19.76 -12.73 -12.26
CA ASN A 225 18.72 -12.79 -13.30
C ASN A 225 17.79 -11.57 -13.23
N LEU A 226 17.44 -11.11 -12.03
CA LEU A 226 16.62 -9.91 -11.82
C LEU A 226 17.36 -8.64 -12.28
N ALA A 227 18.67 -8.56 -12.03
CA ALA A 227 19.54 -7.51 -12.58
C ALA A 227 19.62 -7.56 -14.12
N GLN A 228 19.67 -8.75 -14.72
CA GLN A 228 19.61 -8.92 -16.17
C GLN A 228 18.27 -8.44 -16.73
N ILE A 229 17.14 -8.77 -16.09
CA ILE A 229 15.80 -8.29 -16.50
C ILE A 229 15.73 -6.76 -16.53
N ALA A 230 16.37 -6.07 -15.57
CA ALA A 230 16.44 -4.60 -15.57
C ALA A 230 17.09 -4.03 -16.85
N THR A 231 17.97 -4.79 -17.49
CA THR A 231 18.70 -4.38 -18.70
C THR A 231 18.04 -4.92 -19.98
N ASP A 232 17.68 -6.20 -20.00
CA ASP A 232 17.21 -6.92 -21.19
C ASP A 232 15.70 -6.75 -21.43
N ALA A 233 14.93 -6.55 -20.36
CA ALA A 233 13.48 -6.43 -20.39
C ALA A 233 12.98 -5.24 -19.54
N PRO A 234 13.39 -4.00 -19.88
CA PRO A 234 13.10 -2.80 -19.09
C PRO A 234 11.60 -2.60 -18.83
N LYS A 235 10.73 -2.98 -19.76
CA LYS A 235 9.27 -2.87 -19.60
C LYS A 235 8.72 -3.75 -18.47
N VAL A 236 9.30 -4.93 -18.27
CA VAL A 236 8.92 -5.84 -17.17
C VAL A 236 9.38 -5.28 -15.83
N MET A 237 10.58 -4.69 -15.80
CA MET A 237 11.07 -4.01 -14.61
C MET A 237 10.25 -2.74 -14.29
N GLU A 238 9.91 -1.93 -15.30
CA GLU A 238 9.01 -0.77 -15.17
C GLU A 238 7.69 -1.18 -14.50
N GLN A 239 7.07 -2.26 -14.97
CA GLN A 239 5.85 -2.81 -14.38
C GLN A 239 6.07 -3.19 -12.91
N ALA A 240 7.09 -3.98 -12.59
CA ALA A 240 7.35 -4.38 -11.21
C ALA A 240 7.57 -3.19 -10.28
N MET A 241 8.30 -2.17 -10.73
CA MET A 241 8.55 -0.94 -9.96
C MET A 241 7.29 -0.07 -9.81
N LEU A 242 6.44 0.00 -10.84
CA LEU A 242 5.14 0.66 -10.77
C LEU A 242 4.21 -0.04 -9.76
N LEU A 243 4.14 -1.37 -9.79
CA LEU A 243 3.37 -2.14 -8.80
C LEU A 243 3.92 -1.96 -7.39
N ALA A 244 5.25 -1.96 -7.24
CA ALA A 244 5.91 -1.71 -5.96
C ALA A 244 5.68 -0.28 -5.43
N SER A 245 5.21 0.64 -6.27
CA SER A 245 4.85 2.02 -5.91
C SER A 245 3.34 2.21 -5.74
N ASP A 246 2.53 1.21 -6.10
CA ASP A 246 1.07 1.26 -6.04
C ASP A 246 0.55 0.84 -4.67
N GLU A 247 0.42 1.83 -3.78
CA GLU A 247 -0.08 1.62 -2.42
C GLU A 247 -1.47 0.94 -2.41
N ALA A 248 -2.37 1.30 -3.32
CA ALA A 248 -3.71 0.72 -3.35
C ALA A 248 -3.68 -0.77 -3.78
N ALA A 249 -2.89 -1.09 -4.81
CA ALA A 249 -2.71 -2.48 -5.24
C ALA A 249 -1.95 -3.31 -4.18
N LEU A 250 -0.93 -2.74 -3.53
CA LEU A 250 -0.19 -3.38 -2.45
C LEU A 250 -1.09 -3.65 -1.24
N PHE A 251 -1.99 -2.73 -0.89
CA PHE A 251 -2.99 -2.95 0.15
C PHE A 251 -3.94 -4.10 -0.21
N LEU A 252 -4.41 -4.18 -1.46
CA LEU A 252 -5.25 -5.28 -1.91
C LEU A 252 -4.51 -6.63 -1.82
N MET A 253 -3.26 -6.70 -2.28
CA MET A 253 -2.42 -7.91 -2.17
C MET A 253 -2.20 -8.33 -0.71
N LEU A 254 -1.91 -7.36 0.15
CA LEU A 254 -1.78 -7.56 1.59
C LEU A 254 -3.08 -8.13 2.19
N ARG A 255 -4.22 -7.53 1.86
CA ARG A 255 -5.54 -7.98 2.32
C ARG A 255 -5.87 -9.39 1.84
N THR A 256 -5.53 -9.72 0.60
CA THR A 256 -5.64 -11.07 0.05
C THR A 256 -4.75 -12.05 0.81
N ALA A 257 -3.49 -11.70 1.08
CA ALA A 257 -2.57 -12.57 1.82
C ALA A 257 -3.04 -12.84 3.25
N MET A 258 -3.56 -11.82 3.96
CA MET A 258 -4.13 -11.99 5.30
C MET A 258 -5.30 -12.98 5.29
N LEU A 259 -6.30 -12.74 4.43
CA LEU A 259 -7.49 -13.57 4.38
C LEU A 259 -7.16 -14.99 3.90
N TRP A 260 -6.20 -15.14 2.99
CA TRP A 260 -5.71 -16.46 2.58
C TRP A 260 -5.02 -17.21 3.72
N LEU A 261 -4.14 -16.56 4.48
CA LEU A 261 -3.47 -17.16 5.65
C LEU A 261 -4.48 -17.58 6.73
N ASP A 262 -5.48 -16.75 7.01
CA ASP A 262 -6.53 -17.07 7.97
C ASP A 262 -7.45 -18.21 7.48
N ALA A 263 -7.62 -18.33 6.16
CA ALA A 263 -8.42 -19.39 5.55
C ALA A 263 -7.69 -20.74 5.47
N LEU A 264 -6.35 -20.77 5.56
CA LEU A 264 -5.55 -21.99 5.41
C LEU A 264 -5.98 -23.08 6.42
N PRO A 265 -6.00 -24.36 6.02
CA PRO A 265 -6.26 -25.46 6.95
C PRO A 265 -5.23 -25.49 8.10
N PRO A 266 -5.62 -25.84 9.34
CA PRO A 266 -4.70 -25.89 10.48
C PRO A 266 -3.46 -26.77 10.26
N SER A 267 -3.57 -27.80 9.42
CA SER A 267 -2.44 -28.66 9.06
C SER A 267 -1.33 -27.89 8.32
N ALA A 268 -1.69 -26.94 7.47
CA ALA A 268 -0.73 -26.16 6.70
C ALA A 268 0.08 -25.17 7.56
N LEU A 269 -0.48 -24.76 8.71
CA LEU A 269 0.15 -23.84 9.66
C LEU A 269 0.71 -24.56 10.89
N ALA A 270 0.60 -25.89 10.98
CA ALA A 270 0.97 -26.66 12.17
C ALA A 270 2.45 -26.48 12.58
N GLU A 271 3.32 -26.26 11.60
CA GLU A 271 4.77 -26.09 11.80
C GLU A 271 5.17 -24.61 11.94
N VAL A 272 4.25 -23.68 11.68
CA VAL A 272 4.51 -22.24 11.72
C VAL A 272 4.36 -21.74 13.15
N ALA A 273 5.47 -21.26 13.72
CA ALA A 273 5.42 -20.60 15.02
C ALA A 273 4.53 -19.34 14.96
N ALA A 274 3.68 -19.13 15.97
CA ALA A 274 2.69 -18.04 16.00
C ALA A 274 3.31 -16.65 15.74
N GLY A 275 4.54 -16.40 16.22
CA GLY A 275 5.25 -15.13 16.00
C GLY A 275 5.81 -14.92 14.60
N MET A 276 5.73 -15.91 13.70
CA MET A 276 6.32 -15.83 12.37
C MET A 276 5.31 -15.51 11.25
N VAL A 277 4.01 -15.44 11.56
CA VAL A 277 2.94 -15.20 10.58
C VAL A 277 3.06 -13.81 9.94
N VAL A 278 3.45 -12.79 10.71
CA VAL A 278 3.68 -11.43 10.20
C VAL A 278 4.82 -11.41 9.18
N SER A 279 5.93 -12.08 9.47
CA SER A 279 7.05 -12.21 8.53
C SER A 279 6.65 -12.99 7.28
N LEU A 280 5.90 -14.07 7.43
CA LEU A 280 5.39 -14.86 6.30
C LEU A 280 4.53 -13.98 5.37
N LEU A 281 3.64 -13.18 5.93
CA LEU A 281 2.79 -12.27 5.19
C LEU A 281 3.60 -11.20 4.42
N ILE A 282 4.65 -10.63 5.03
CA ILE A 282 5.59 -9.73 4.34
C ILE A 282 6.25 -10.47 3.17
N ASP A 283 6.76 -11.68 3.43
CA ASP A 283 7.46 -12.48 2.44
C ASP A 283 6.53 -12.86 1.26
N LEU A 284 5.24 -13.10 1.50
CA LEU A 284 4.23 -13.33 0.45
C LEU A 284 4.03 -12.11 -0.45
N VAL A 285 3.87 -10.92 0.14
CA VAL A 285 3.69 -9.68 -0.65
C VAL A 285 4.95 -9.35 -1.46
N ILE A 286 6.13 -9.50 -0.87
CA ILE A 286 7.41 -9.33 -1.58
C ILE A 286 7.50 -10.31 -2.74
N ALA A 287 7.21 -11.59 -2.50
CA ALA A 287 7.26 -12.60 -3.54
C ALA A 287 6.27 -12.34 -4.68
N LEU A 288 5.07 -11.84 -4.40
CA LEU A 288 4.10 -11.45 -5.43
C LEU A 288 4.67 -10.38 -6.36
N VAL A 289 5.26 -9.32 -5.81
CA VAL A 289 5.82 -8.24 -6.63
C VAL A 289 7.05 -8.72 -7.41
N LEU A 290 7.94 -9.51 -6.79
CA LEU A 290 9.10 -10.08 -7.48
C LEU A 290 8.69 -11.01 -8.64
N THR A 291 7.58 -11.71 -8.51
CA THR A 291 7.07 -12.63 -9.55
C THR A 291 6.63 -11.89 -10.81
N ILE A 292 6.27 -10.60 -10.70
CA ILE A 292 5.97 -9.74 -11.86
C ILE A 292 7.24 -9.44 -12.65
N ALA A 293 8.34 -9.11 -11.97
CA ALA A 293 9.62 -8.87 -12.64
C ALA A 293 10.20 -10.16 -13.22
N LEU A 294 10.17 -11.23 -12.44
CA LEU A 294 10.69 -12.53 -12.81
C LEU A 294 9.94 -13.61 -12.00
N PRO A 295 9.08 -14.45 -12.62
CA PRO A 295 8.32 -15.45 -11.88
C PRO A 295 9.17 -16.39 -11.02
N ALA A 296 10.38 -16.71 -11.50
CA ALA A 296 11.33 -17.51 -10.75
C ALA A 296 11.92 -16.79 -9.52
N ALA A 297 12.00 -15.45 -9.53
CA ALA A 297 12.54 -14.66 -8.41
C ALA A 297 11.64 -14.75 -7.18
N GLY A 298 10.32 -14.60 -7.32
CA GLY A 298 9.40 -14.72 -6.18
C GLY A 298 9.42 -16.12 -5.56
N VAL A 299 9.45 -17.17 -6.39
CA VAL A 299 9.55 -18.56 -5.91
C VAL A 299 10.89 -18.83 -5.23
N ALA A 300 12.00 -18.36 -5.80
CA ALA A 300 13.32 -18.52 -5.19
C ALA A 300 13.44 -17.75 -3.86
N TYR A 301 12.92 -16.52 -3.82
CA TYR A 301 12.83 -15.71 -2.61
C TYR A 301 12.08 -16.47 -1.50
N LEU A 302 10.90 -17.02 -1.81
CA LEU A 302 10.16 -17.83 -0.84
C LEU A 302 10.95 -19.08 -0.43
N GLY A 303 11.60 -19.77 -1.36
CA GLY A 303 12.42 -20.95 -1.06
C GLY A 303 13.51 -20.68 -0.02
N VAL A 304 14.16 -19.51 -0.09
CA VAL A 304 15.17 -19.10 0.89
C VAL A 304 14.51 -18.66 2.21
N ARG A 305 13.51 -17.78 2.14
CA ARG A 305 12.91 -17.13 3.32
C ARG A 305 12.04 -18.08 4.15
N LEU A 306 11.33 -18.98 3.48
CA LEU A 306 10.42 -19.93 4.12
C LEU A 306 11.08 -21.29 4.41
N ALA A 307 12.38 -21.48 4.13
CA ALA A 307 13.09 -22.73 4.44
C ALA A 307 12.96 -23.15 5.91
N ARG A 308 12.79 -22.19 6.82
CA ARG A 308 12.63 -22.40 8.27
C ARG A 308 11.19 -22.69 8.73
N TYR A 309 10.20 -22.61 7.84
CA TYR A 309 8.77 -22.69 8.19
C TYR A 309 8.14 -24.06 7.89
N GLY A 310 8.86 -24.96 7.23
CA GLY A 310 8.36 -26.28 6.84
C GLY A 310 7.96 -26.37 5.36
N ALA A 311 7.96 -27.59 4.83
CA ALA A 311 7.71 -27.82 3.40
C ALA A 311 6.26 -27.51 3.01
N GLN A 312 5.29 -27.79 3.87
CA GLN A 312 3.86 -27.61 3.55
C GLN A 312 3.49 -26.14 3.33
N ILE A 313 3.94 -25.25 4.20
CA ILE A 313 3.66 -23.81 4.06
C ILE A 313 4.47 -23.18 2.92
N LEU A 314 5.69 -23.68 2.65
CA LEU A 314 6.44 -23.26 1.47
C LEU A 314 5.68 -23.63 0.18
N ASP A 315 5.21 -24.87 0.06
CA ASP A 315 4.42 -25.31 -1.10
C ASP A 315 3.13 -24.50 -1.24
N ALA A 316 2.43 -24.24 -0.13
CA ALA A 316 1.24 -23.41 -0.10
C ALA A 316 1.53 -21.97 -0.54
N ALA A 317 2.61 -21.35 -0.04
CA ALA A 317 3.04 -20.01 -0.40
C ALA A 317 3.44 -19.89 -1.88
N VAL A 318 4.15 -20.89 -2.41
CA VAL A 318 4.47 -20.95 -3.84
C VAL A 318 3.20 -21.11 -4.68
N GLY A 319 2.24 -21.92 -4.23
CA GLY A 319 0.92 -22.05 -4.85
C GLY A 319 0.15 -20.73 -4.86
N PHE A 320 0.15 -20.00 -3.74
CA PHE A 320 -0.44 -18.67 -3.61
C PHE A 320 0.12 -17.69 -4.64
N VAL A 321 1.45 -17.56 -4.71
CA VAL A 321 2.12 -16.65 -5.64
C VAL A 321 1.84 -17.00 -7.10
N ARG A 322 1.89 -18.29 -7.44
CA ARG A 322 1.57 -18.75 -8.81
C ARG A 322 0.10 -18.54 -9.17
N GLY A 323 -0.81 -18.75 -8.22
CA GLY A 323 -2.24 -18.54 -8.41
C GLY A 323 -2.59 -17.08 -8.71
N LEU A 324 -1.91 -16.15 -8.05
CA LEU A 324 -2.14 -14.70 -8.23
C LEU A 324 -1.38 -14.10 -9.42
N LEU A 325 -0.35 -14.76 -9.96
CA LEU A 325 0.45 -14.25 -11.07
C LEU A 325 -0.41 -13.87 -12.28
N GLY A 326 -1.40 -14.68 -12.65
CA GLY A 326 -2.27 -14.39 -13.79
C GLY A 326 -3.13 -13.14 -13.58
N ILE A 327 -3.65 -12.96 -12.36
CA ILE A 327 -4.46 -11.81 -11.97
C ILE A 327 -3.61 -10.54 -11.99
N LEU A 328 -2.43 -10.59 -11.37
CA LEU A 328 -1.51 -9.47 -11.34
C LEU A 328 -0.99 -9.13 -12.73
N THR A 329 -0.67 -10.11 -13.57
CA THR A 329 -0.23 -9.85 -14.96
C THR A 329 -1.32 -9.15 -15.76
N LYS A 330 -2.59 -9.58 -15.63
CA LYS A 330 -3.74 -8.92 -16.27
C LYS A 330 -3.91 -7.48 -15.78
N PHE A 331 -3.78 -7.25 -14.46
CA PHE A 331 -3.77 -5.91 -13.90
C PHE A 331 -2.62 -5.07 -14.48
N MET A 332 -1.42 -5.66 -14.60
CA MET A 332 -0.25 -4.98 -15.14
C MET A 332 -0.33 -4.65 -16.63
N GLN A 333 -1.09 -5.41 -17.41
CA GLN A 333 -1.40 -5.06 -18.80
C GLN A 333 -2.30 -3.82 -18.91
N ALA A 334 -3.05 -3.49 -17.86
CA ALA A 334 -3.85 -2.27 -17.80
C ALA A 334 -3.04 -1.05 -17.31
N VAL A 335 -1.79 -1.23 -16.86
CA VAL A 335 -0.90 -0.16 -16.34
C VAL A 335 -0.72 0.98 -17.31
N ASP A 336 -0.51 0.70 -18.60
CA ASP A 336 -0.29 1.76 -19.58
C ASP A 336 -1.49 2.73 -19.67
N ARG A 337 -2.72 2.28 -19.33
CA ARG A 337 -3.93 3.12 -19.33
C ARG A 337 -3.97 4.09 -18.16
N TYR A 338 -3.34 3.76 -17.03
CA TYR A 338 -3.35 4.59 -15.83
C TYR A 338 -1.97 5.16 -15.45
N LYS A 339 -0.90 4.80 -16.16
CA LYS A 339 0.45 5.37 -15.98
C LYS A 339 0.46 6.89 -16.16
N ALA A 340 -0.35 7.42 -17.08
CA ALA A 340 -0.58 8.86 -17.27
C ALA A 340 -1.23 9.54 -16.05
N VAL A 341 -1.96 8.78 -15.23
CA VAL A 341 -2.62 9.24 -14.00
C VAL A 341 -1.69 9.10 -12.78
N ALA A 342 -0.78 8.15 -12.85
CA ALA A 342 0.12 7.71 -11.79
C ALA A 342 1.42 8.50 -11.68
N VAL A 343 2.03 8.84 -12.82
CA VAL A 343 3.28 9.59 -12.87
C VAL A 343 2.92 11.06 -13.04
N ARG A 344 3.04 11.85 -11.96
CA ARG A 344 2.70 13.28 -11.97
C ARG A 344 3.80 14.10 -11.33
N GLY A 345 4.13 15.23 -11.93
CA GLY A 345 5.08 16.17 -11.33
C GLY A 345 5.68 17.15 -12.32
N VAL A 346 6.13 18.30 -11.79
CA VAL A 346 7.00 19.26 -12.47
C VAL A 346 8.44 18.79 -12.30
N VAL A 347 9.12 18.42 -13.39
CA VAL A 347 10.45 17.80 -13.28
C VAL A 347 11.42 18.49 -14.22
N GLY A 348 12.52 18.97 -13.66
CA GLY A 348 13.62 19.50 -14.44
C GLY A 348 14.92 19.32 -13.70
N GLY A 349 15.86 18.61 -14.32
CA GLY A 349 17.29 18.70 -14.04
C GLY A 349 17.99 18.63 -15.39
N LEU A 350 18.88 19.59 -15.67
CA LEU A 350 19.60 19.63 -16.95
C LEU A 350 20.91 18.85 -16.82
N LYS A 351 21.07 17.76 -17.57
CA LYS A 351 22.36 17.07 -17.72
C LYS A 351 22.76 17.12 -19.19
N GLN A 352 23.83 17.86 -19.50
CA GLN A 352 24.42 17.91 -20.85
C GLN A 352 23.41 18.23 -21.98
N GLY A 353 22.50 19.18 -21.75
CA GLY A 353 21.48 19.57 -22.75
C GLY A 353 20.29 18.61 -22.89
N THR A 354 20.23 17.56 -22.06
CA THR A 354 19.08 16.66 -21.94
C THR A 354 18.38 16.91 -20.61
N MET A 355 17.06 17.03 -20.65
CA MET A 355 16.21 17.17 -19.48
C MET A 355 15.82 15.80 -18.98
N GLN A 356 16.33 15.43 -17.81
CA GLN A 356 16.07 14.11 -17.23
C GLN A 356 15.03 14.19 -16.12
N MET A 357 14.01 13.36 -16.22
CA MET A 357 13.01 13.12 -15.20
C MET A 357 13.35 11.80 -14.51
N ARG A 358 13.79 11.90 -13.24
CA ARG A 358 14.13 10.76 -12.39
C ARG A 358 13.03 10.58 -11.36
N TRP A 359 12.39 9.42 -11.40
CA TRP A 359 11.25 9.09 -10.55
C TRP A 359 11.67 8.15 -9.45
N LYS A 360 11.42 8.51 -8.20
CA LYS A 360 11.64 7.61 -7.07
C LYS A 360 10.31 7.24 -6.45
N ALA A 361 10.14 5.97 -6.12
CA ALA A 361 9.02 5.54 -5.34
C ALA A 361 9.09 6.17 -3.93
N ARG A 362 8.00 6.76 -3.48
CA ARG A 362 7.78 7.33 -2.15
C ARG A 362 6.51 6.71 -1.58
N GLN A 363 6.48 6.57 -0.26
CA GLN A 363 5.24 6.27 0.44
C GLN A 363 4.62 7.60 0.89
N ASN A 364 3.42 7.88 0.40
CA ASN A 364 2.60 9.00 0.87
C ASN A 364 1.80 8.59 2.11
N ALA A 365 1.48 7.29 2.23
CA ALA A 365 0.79 6.73 3.37
C ALA A 365 1.77 6.41 4.52
N THR A 366 1.81 7.27 5.55
CA THR A 366 2.23 6.82 6.88
C THR A 366 1.01 6.35 7.65
N LEU A 367 0.91 5.05 7.92
CA LEU A 367 -0.15 4.50 8.75
C LEU A 367 0.04 4.99 10.19
N LYS A 368 -0.80 5.94 10.63
CA LYS A 368 -0.81 6.43 12.02
C LYS A 368 -2.02 5.87 12.75
N GLN A 369 -1.78 5.24 13.89
CA GLN A 369 -2.85 4.87 14.82
C GLN A 369 -3.52 6.16 15.32
N LYS A 370 -4.84 6.29 15.13
CA LYS A 370 -5.60 7.38 15.73
C LYS A 370 -5.75 7.02 17.22
N GLU A 371 -4.85 7.60 18.02
CA GLU A 371 -4.69 7.41 19.46
C GLU A 371 -4.12 6.06 19.92
N PRO A 372 -3.29 6.03 20.98
CA PRO A 372 -2.80 4.79 21.57
C PRO A 372 -3.99 4.09 22.23
N VAL A 373 -4.55 3.11 21.54
CA VAL A 373 -5.53 2.20 22.11
C VAL A 373 -4.73 1.03 22.68
N ASP A 374 -4.82 0.82 23.98
CA ASP A 374 -4.34 -0.42 24.60
C ASP A 374 -5.22 -1.55 24.07
N ASP A 375 -4.66 -2.32 23.14
CA ASP A 375 -5.32 -3.45 22.47
C ASP A 375 -5.25 -4.72 23.34
N VAL A 376 -5.64 -4.56 24.61
CA VAL A 376 -5.72 -5.66 25.57
C VAL A 376 -7.18 -5.79 25.97
N ALA A 377 -7.78 -6.95 25.69
CA ALA A 377 -9.11 -7.31 26.19
C ALA A 377 -9.08 -7.56 27.70
N VAL A 378 -8.74 -6.55 28.49
CA VAL A 378 -8.79 -6.57 29.95
C VAL A 378 -9.82 -5.52 30.34
N SER A 379 -10.94 -5.97 30.91
CA SER A 379 -11.89 -5.08 31.57
C SER A 379 -11.10 -4.18 32.53
N GLY A 380 -11.30 -2.86 32.45
CA GLY A 380 -10.72 -1.92 33.40
C GLY A 380 -10.97 -2.40 34.83
N LYS A 381 -9.99 -2.31 35.71
CA LYS A 381 -10.11 -2.79 37.09
C LYS A 381 -10.57 -1.65 37.99
N ASN A 382 -11.44 -1.96 38.95
CA ASN A 382 -11.82 -1.00 40.00
C ASN A 382 -10.63 -0.80 40.99
N PRO A 383 -10.72 0.14 41.95
CA PRO A 383 -9.67 0.37 42.95
C PRO A 383 -9.31 -0.85 43.84
N LYS A 384 -10.14 -1.90 43.82
CA LYS A 384 -9.88 -3.18 44.52
C LYS A 384 -9.22 -4.23 43.63
N GLY A 385 -8.97 -3.93 42.35
CA GLY A 385 -8.37 -4.83 41.37
C GLY A 385 -9.34 -5.79 40.68
N ASP A 386 -10.64 -5.68 40.96
CA ASP A 386 -11.69 -6.52 40.34
C ASP A 386 -12.09 -5.97 38.97
N PRO A 387 -12.58 -6.82 38.04
CA PRO A 387 -13.08 -6.37 36.73
C PRO A 387 -14.26 -5.41 36.90
N ALA A 388 -14.20 -4.25 36.23
CA ALA A 388 -15.29 -3.29 36.22
C ALA A 388 -16.50 -3.86 35.46
N ALA A 389 -17.68 -3.70 36.06
CA ALA A 389 -18.94 -4.05 35.44
C ALA A 389 -19.28 -3.10 34.27
N PRO A 390 -20.06 -3.52 33.27
CA PRO A 390 -20.57 -2.61 32.25
C PRO A 390 -21.55 -1.57 32.86
N ALA A 391 -21.77 -0.45 32.16
CA ALA A 391 -22.54 0.69 32.69
C ALA A 391 -23.97 0.30 33.08
N ASP A 392 -24.63 -0.51 32.26
CA ASP A 392 -25.98 -1.03 32.46
C ASP A 392 -26.12 -1.93 33.70
N LYS A 393 -25.01 -2.52 34.16
CA LYS A 393 -24.95 -3.36 35.36
C LYS A 393 -24.32 -2.66 36.56
N THR A 394 -24.01 -1.37 36.44
CA THR A 394 -23.45 -0.57 37.53
C THR A 394 -24.58 0.12 38.28
N ALA A 395 -24.70 -0.15 39.58
CA ALA A 395 -25.71 0.50 40.40
C ALA A 395 -25.42 2.00 40.53
N THR A 396 -26.34 2.85 40.10
CA THR A 396 -26.26 4.32 40.19
C THR A 396 -27.49 4.86 40.92
N ASN A 397 -27.41 6.10 41.45
CA ASN A 397 -28.53 6.75 42.13
C ASN A 397 -28.83 8.11 41.50
N GLY A 398 -29.39 8.10 40.29
CA GLY A 398 -29.82 9.30 39.56
C GLY A 398 -28.71 10.13 38.93
N CYS A 399 -27.47 10.02 39.42
CA CYS A 399 -26.26 10.54 38.78
C CYS A 399 -25.41 9.36 38.28
N PRO A 400 -24.62 9.52 37.21
CA PRO A 400 -23.82 8.44 36.63
C PRO A 400 -22.56 8.20 37.49
N VAL A 401 -22.78 7.85 38.75
CA VAL A 401 -21.74 7.53 39.74
C VAL A 401 -22.04 6.15 40.30
N SER A 402 -21.04 5.28 40.27
CA SER A 402 -21.14 3.93 40.83
C SER A 402 -21.36 3.99 42.34
N MET A 403 -22.48 3.47 42.82
CA MET A 403 -22.81 3.37 44.26
C MET A 403 -21.93 2.36 45.01
N VAL A 404 -21.14 1.55 44.28
CA VAL A 404 -20.27 0.52 44.84
C VAL A 404 -18.81 1.01 44.91
N THR A 405 -18.36 1.70 43.87
CA THR A 405 -16.94 2.09 43.71
C THR A 405 -16.70 3.59 43.81
N GLY A 406 -17.75 4.43 43.73
CA GLY A 406 -17.63 5.89 43.71
C GLY A 406 -17.11 6.46 42.39
N GLU A 407 -16.91 5.62 41.37
CA GLU A 407 -16.42 6.05 40.05
C GLU A 407 -17.50 6.80 39.27
N GLU A 408 -17.14 7.91 38.66
CA GLU A 408 -17.98 8.58 37.66
C GLU A 408 -17.96 7.78 36.36
N LEU A 409 -19.14 7.65 35.75
CA LEU A 409 -19.40 6.92 34.51
C LEU A 409 -19.74 7.94 33.43
N LEU A 410 -18.97 7.95 32.34
CA LEU A 410 -19.29 8.73 31.16
C LEU A 410 -19.46 7.79 29.96
N THR A 411 -20.71 7.57 29.57
CA THR A 411 -21.04 6.79 28.38
C THR A 411 -21.18 7.73 27.18
N LEU A 412 -20.35 7.57 26.17
CA LEU A 412 -20.43 8.27 24.89
C LEU A 412 -20.92 7.30 23.81
N VAL A 413 -21.91 7.72 23.03
CA VAL A 413 -22.38 6.98 21.85
C VAL A 413 -21.54 7.45 20.66
N ASP A 414 -20.78 6.54 20.07
CA ASP A 414 -19.88 6.84 18.94
C ASP A 414 -20.55 6.69 17.58
N GLY A 415 -21.67 5.97 17.56
CA GLY A 415 -22.50 5.80 16.38
C GLY A 415 -23.73 4.96 16.71
N SER A 416 -24.78 5.14 15.93
CA SER A 416 -25.99 4.32 15.98
C SER A 416 -26.25 3.72 14.60
N LEU A 417 -26.71 2.47 14.59
CA LEU A 417 -27.31 1.85 13.43
C LEU A 417 -28.83 1.86 13.64
N ASP A 418 -29.52 2.75 12.93
CA ASP A 418 -30.97 2.86 13.01
C ASP A 418 -31.65 1.76 12.19
N GLY A 419 -32.51 0.98 12.86
CA GLY A 419 -33.28 -0.12 12.30
C GLY A 419 -34.39 -0.57 13.27
N ILE A 420 -35.11 -1.64 12.92
CA ILE A 420 -36.20 -2.20 13.76
C ILE A 420 -35.68 -2.65 15.14
N LEU A 421 -34.38 -2.98 15.24
CA LEU A 421 -33.63 -3.12 16.49
C LEU A 421 -32.43 -2.17 16.42
N PRO A 422 -32.51 -0.96 16.99
CA PRO A 422 -31.39 -0.02 16.97
C PRO A 422 -30.22 -0.58 17.79
N PHE A 423 -29.02 -0.49 17.21
CA PHE A 423 -27.77 -0.91 17.85
C PHE A 423 -26.84 0.29 17.97
N GLU A 424 -26.40 0.60 19.18
CA GLU A 424 -25.52 1.74 19.48
C GLU A 424 -24.14 1.24 19.88
N TRP A 425 -23.10 1.79 19.24
CA TRP A 425 -21.72 1.62 19.69
C TRP A 425 -21.42 2.64 20.78
N THR A 426 -21.14 2.16 21.99
CA THR A 426 -20.89 3.03 23.15
C THR A 426 -19.50 2.82 23.73
N ARG A 427 -18.80 3.92 24.03
CA ARG A 427 -17.59 3.96 24.86
C ARG A 427 -17.99 4.36 26.28
N LEU A 428 -17.47 3.64 27.27
CA LEU A 428 -17.63 3.98 28.69
C LEU A 428 -16.28 4.44 29.27
N TYR A 429 -16.21 5.69 29.70
CA TYR A 429 -15.11 6.21 30.50
C TYR A 429 -15.46 6.09 31.98
N ARG A 430 -14.47 5.70 32.79
CA ARG A 430 -14.56 5.70 34.25
C ARG A 430 -13.48 6.60 34.81
N THR A 431 -13.85 7.54 35.66
CA THR A 431 -12.91 8.42 36.36
C THR A 431 -13.10 8.28 37.87
N SER A 432 -12.00 7.99 38.58
CA SER A 432 -11.96 7.99 40.03
C SER A 432 -11.54 9.38 40.52
N ALA A 433 -12.51 10.27 40.68
CA ALA A 433 -12.28 11.59 41.28
C ALA A 433 -12.51 11.54 42.80
N VAL A 434 -11.67 10.78 43.51
CA VAL A 434 -11.46 10.97 44.95
C VAL A 434 -9.97 10.78 45.18
N GLU A 435 -9.26 11.88 45.49
CA GLU A 435 -7.96 11.79 46.13
C GLU A 435 -8.14 10.94 47.40
N ILE A 436 -7.55 9.75 47.40
CA ILE A 436 -7.42 8.94 48.61
C ILE A 436 -6.23 9.53 49.34
N ASP A 437 -6.49 10.49 50.23
CA ASP A 437 -5.57 10.89 51.30
C ASP A 437 -5.41 9.76 52.35
#